data_AF-A0A835XBD2-F1
#
_entry.id   AF-A0A835XBD2-F1
#
_cell.length_a   1.000
_cell.length_b   1.000
_cell.length_c   1.000
_cell.angle_alpha   90.00
_cell.angle_beta   90.00
_cell.angle_gamma   90.00
#
_symmetry.space_group_name_H-M   'P 1'
#
loop_
_entity.id
_entity.type
_entity.pdbx_description
1 polymer ?
#
loop_
_entity_poly.entity_id
_entity_poly.type
_entity_poly.pdbx_seq_one_letter_code
_entity_poly.pdbx_strand_id
1 'polypeptide(L)'
;MLYSDDKALLNFVRKVNDLDDGDWFHVTCGPQSHAGVKFLKKHGWYDVTISPYIQGIKKPEQYSSKVFDHLGSVTADKQACFIGFMTEDIAQRHSLQKASEIEKIYNTKRIGGVVFCPYDMRKLNNFNFTDIFELFENHDEIFVLKENEVYKLNLDKTNHAKLFL
;
A
#
# COMPACT_ATOMS: atom_id res chain seq x y z
N MET A 1 5.60 1.35 0.72
CA MET A 1 6.41 0.71 1.77
C MET A 1 6.90 -0.65 1.27
N LEU A 2 8.18 -0.92 1.30
CA LEU A 2 8.78 -2.20 0.91
C LEU A 2 9.21 -2.93 2.18
N TYR A 3 8.79 -4.16 2.44
CA TYR A 3 9.17 -4.87 3.68
C TYR A 3 9.97 -6.15 3.41
N SER A 4 10.98 -6.40 4.26
CA SER A 4 11.88 -7.55 4.15
C SER A 4 11.23 -8.88 4.53
N ASP A 5 10.31 -8.85 5.49
CA ASP A 5 9.64 -10.01 6.06
C ASP A 5 8.41 -9.61 6.88
N ASP A 6 7.62 -10.62 7.28
CA ASP A 6 6.36 -10.42 8.01
C ASP A 6 6.57 -9.77 9.39
N LYS A 7 7.74 -9.95 10.01
CA LYS A 7 8.06 -9.36 11.31
C LYS A 7 8.30 -7.86 11.16
N ALA A 8 9.06 -7.44 10.15
CA ALA A 8 9.28 -6.04 9.83
C ALA A 8 7.94 -5.33 9.51
N LEU A 9 7.08 -5.98 8.72
CA LEU A 9 5.75 -5.45 8.42
C LEU A 9 4.89 -5.30 9.68
N LEU A 10 4.77 -6.35 10.50
CA LEU A 10 3.95 -6.29 11.72
C LEU A 10 4.50 -5.29 12.74
N ASN A 11 5.82 -5.11 12.82
CA ASN A 11 6.42 -4.09 13.67
C ASN A 11 6.07 -2.68 13.19
N PHE A 12 6.10 -2.42 11.88
CA PHE A 12 5.63 -1.16 11.31
C PHE A 12 4.15 -0.93 11.62
N VAL A 13 3.29 -1.91 11.36
CA VAL A 13 1.84 -1.83 11.59
C VAL A 13 1.54 -1.54 13.07
N ARG A 14 2.25 -2.20 14.01
CA ARG A 14 2.13 -1.91 15.45
C ARG A 14 2.53 -0.48 15.79
N LYS A 15 3.71 -0.04 15.30
CA LYS A 15 4.19 1.31 15.58
C LYS A 15 3.21 2.36 15.05
N VAL A 16 2.69 2.20 13.84
CA VAL A 16 1.68 3.13 13.28
C VAL A 16 0.40 3.12 14.09
N ASN A 17 -0.07 1.94 14.52
CA ASN A 17 -1.25 1.84 15.39
C ASN A 17 -1.05 2.54 16.76
N ASP A 18 0.18 2.56 17.27
CA ASP A 18 0.51 3.16 18.56
C ASP A 18 0.85 4.66 18.45
N LEU A 19 0.88 5.23 17.23
CA LEU A 19 1.07 6.66 17.03
C LEU A 19 -0.18 7.43 17.47
N ASP A 20 0.03 8.50 18.22
CA ASP A 20 -1.00 9.52 18.44
C ASP A 20 -1.00 10.47 17.24
N ASP A 21 -1.87 10.19 16.28
CA ASP A 21 -2.15 11.05 15.13
C ASP A 21 -3.41 11.92 15.36
N GLY A 22 -3.85 12.07 16.62
CA GLY A 22 -5.03 12.84 17.00
C GLY A 22 -6.34 12.17 16.56
N ASP A 23 -7.24 12.93 15.93
CA ASP A 23 -8.57 12.45 15.51
C ASP A 23 -8.58 11.85 14.09
N TRP A 24 -7.43 11.34 13.61
CA TRP A 24 -7.35 10.76 12.26
C TRP A 24 -8.19 9.49 12.15
N PHE A 25 -8.81 9.30 10.98
CA PHE A 25 -9.60 8.12 10.72
C PHE A 25 -8.70 6.95 10.29
N HIS A 26 -8.59 5.92 11.13
CA HIS A 26 -7.80 4.74 10.86
C HIS A 26 -8.53 3.72 9.99
N VAL A 27 -7.97 3.41 8.82
CA VAL A 27 -8.63 2.59 7.81
C VAL A 27 -7.67 1.59 7.16
N THR A 28 -8.18 0.42 6.80
CA THR A 28 -7.43 -0.63 6.11
C THR A 28 -8.26 -1.30 5.04
N CYS A 29 -7.59 -1.98 4.10
CA CYS A 29 -8.24 -2.83 3.12
C CYS A 29 -7.33 -4.01 2.73
N GLY A 30 -7.93 -5.11 2.27
CA GLY A 30 -7.21 -6.25 1.72
C GLY A 30 -7.79 -7.60 2.11
N PRO A 31 -7.09 -8.69 1.76
CA PRO A 31 -7.58 -10.03 2.04
C PRO A 31 -7.67 -10.28 3.55
N GLN A 32 -8.82 -10.81 4.01
CA GLN A 32 -9.08 -11.11 5.43
C GLN A 32 -8.08 -12.10 6.05
N SER A 33 -7.38 -12.88 5.21
CA SER A 33 -6.31 -13.78 5.65
C SER A 33 -5.01 -13.06 6.01
N HIS A 34 -4.79 -11.84 5.51
CA HIS A 34 -3.57 -11.07 5.67
C HIS A 34 -3.31 -10.69 7.14
N ALA A 35 -2.09 -10.90 7.62
CA ALA A 35 -1.74 -10.68 9.03
C ALA A 35 -1.92 -9.22 9.47
N GLY A 36 -1.55 -8.27 8.60
CA GLY A 36 -1.74 -6.84 8.83
C GLY A 36 -3.22 -6.45 8.95
N VAL A 37 -4.08 -6.95 8.04
CA VAL A 37 -5.53 -6.68 8.07
C VAL A 37 -6.14 -7.22 9.37
N LYS A 38 -5.80 -8.47 9.74
CA LYS A 38 -6.26 -9.08 11.00
C LYS A 38 -5.84 -8.27 12.22
N PHE A 39 -4.59 -7.82 12.24
CA PHE A 39 -4.06 -7.01 13.34
C PHE A 39 -4.82 -5.70 13.46
N LEU A 40 -4.90 -4.91 12.39
CA LEU A 40 -5.52 -3.58 12.40
C LEU A 40 -7.00 -3.64 12.79
N LYS A 41 -7.76 -4.60 12.24
CA LYS A 41 -9.16 -4.81 12.61
C LYS A 41 -9.35 -5.13 14.10
N LYS A 42 -8.45 -5.97 14.66
CA LYS A 42 -8.48 -6.30 16.09
C LYS A 42 -8.26 -5.05 16.97
N HIS A 43 -7.58 -4.03 16.45
CA HIS A 43 -7.30 -2.77 17.14
C HIS A 43 -8.24 -1.64 16.72
N GLY A 44 -9.40 -1.95 16.12
CA GLY A 44 -10.46 -0.98 15.87
C GLY A 44 -10.35 -0.20 14.56
N TRP A 45 -9.37 -0.51 13.71
CA TRP A 45 -9.29 0.12 12.38
C TRP A 45 -10.48 -0.29 11.52
N TYR A 46 -11.04 0.68 10.79
CA TYR A 46 -12.16 0.43 9.89
C TYR A 46 -11.69 -0.33 8.65
N ASP A 47 -12.42 -1.37 8.26
CA ASP A 47 -12.07 -2.21 7.10
C ASP A 47 -13.00 -1.90 5.92
N VAL A 48 -12.48 -1.21 4.90
CA VAL A 48 -13.24 -0.85 3.69
C VAL A 48 -13.30 -1.97 2.64
N THR A 49 -12.82 -3.18 2.97
CA THR A 49 -12.83 -4.31 2.04
C THR A 49 -14.26 -4.74 1.70
N ILE A 50 -14.62 -4.67 0.40
CA ILE A 50 -15.94 -5.08 -0.08
C ILE A 50 -15.99 -6.60 -0.27
N SER A 51 -16.95 -7.29 0.35
CA SER A 51 -17.14 -8.73 0.17
C SER A 51 -18.07 -9.05 -1.02
N PRO A 52 -17.85 -10.17 -1.74
CA PRO A 52 -16.77 -11.15 -1.60
C PRO A 52 -15.46 -10.73 -2.29
N TYR A 53 -14.38 -10.62 -1.52
CA TYR A 53 -13.07 -10.12 -1.98
C TYR A 53 -12.51 -10.90 -3.19
N ILE A 54 -12.40 -12.22 -3.10
CA ILE A 54 -11.79 -13.08 -4.15
C ILE A 54 -12.53 -12.97 -5.49
N GLN A 55 -13.85 -12.80 -5.46
CA GLN A 55 -14.63 -12.64 -6.68
C GLN A 55 -14.51 -11.20 -7.22
N GLY A 56 -14.42 -10.21 -6.33
CA GLY A 56 -14.22 -8.82 -6.68
C GLY A 56 -12.91 -8.58 -7.44
N ILE A 57 -11.80 -9.07 -6.89
CA ILE A 57 -10.46 -8.87 -7.48
C ILE A 57 -10.26 -9.56 -8.84
N LYS A 58 -11.18 -10.40 -9.32
CA LYS A 58 -11.16 -10.89 -10.71
C LYS A 58 -11.29 -9.75 -11.74
N LYS A 59 -11.88 -8.63 -11.33
CA LYS A 59 -11.92 -7.36 -12.08
C LYS A 59 -11.29 -6.27 -11.20
N PRO A 60 -9.97 -6.30 -11.01
CA PRO A 60 -9.29 -5.55 -9.95
C PRO A 60 -9.51 -4.03 -10.06
N GLU A 61 -9.62 -3.48 -11.26
CA GLU A 61 -9.85 -2.05 -11.50
C GLU A 61 -11.25 -1.63 -11.02
N GLN A 62 -12.28 -2.39 -11.41
CA GLN A 62 -13.66 -2.12 -11.02
C GLN A 62 -13.87 -2.30 -9.52
N TYR A 63 -13.24 -3.32 -8.96
CA TYR A 63 -13.32 -3.60 -7.53
C TYR A 63 -12.59 -2.52 -6.70
N SER A 64 -11.35 -2.20 -7.07
CA SER A 64 -10.55 -1.21 -6.36
C SER A 64 -11.18 0.19 -6.45
N SER A 65 -11.73 0.58 -7.61
CA SER A 65 -12.48 1.84 -7.72
C SER A 65 -13.62 1.91 -6.70
N LYS A 66 -14.39 0.83 -6.53
CA LYS A 66 -15.48 0.78 -5.54
C LYS A 66 -14.97 0.84 -4.11
N VAL A 67 -13.83 0.19 -3.82
CA VAL A 67 -13.18 0.27 -2.50
C VAL A 67 -12.73 1.72 -2.23
N PHE A 68 -12.17 2.41 -3.21
CA PHE A 68 -11.76 3.81 -3.06
C PHE A 68 -12.94 4.78 -2.97
N ASP A 69 -14.03 4.53 -3.69
CA ASP A 69 -15.27 5.30 -3.53
C ASP A 69 -15.85 5.13 -2.11
N HIS A 70 -15.83 3.90 -1.60
CA HIS A 70 -16.26 3.61 -0.23
C HIS A 70 -15.32 4.26 0.80
N LEU A 71 -14.00 4.19 0.59
CA LEU A 71 -12.97 4.84 1.40
C LEU A 71 -13.21 6.36 1.52
N GLY A 72 -13.43 7.04 0.40
CA GLY A 72 -13.76 8.47 0.40
C GLY A 72 -15.05 8.77 1.17
N SER A 73 -16.08 7.93 0.99
CA SER A 73 -17.36 8.10 1.69
C SER A 73 -17.26 7.92 3.21
N VAL A 74 -16.48 6.95 3.72
CA VAL A 74 -16.38 6.69 5.16
C VAL A 74 -15.41 7.62 5.88
N THR A 75 -14.40 8.13 5.17
CA THR A 75 -13.47 9.12 5.72
C THR A 75 -14.13 10.50 5.80
N ALA A 76 -15.09 10.81 4.94
CA ALA A 76 -15.91 12.03 4.99
C ALA A 76 -15.05 13.31 5.15
N ASP A 77 -14.04 13.44 4.29
CA ASP A 77 -13.07 14.54 4.26
C ASP A 77 -12.18 14.71 5.50
N LYS A 78 -12.25 13.78 6.47
CA LYS A 78 -11.31 13.73 7.59
C LYS A 78 -9.92 13.31 7.10
N GLN A 79 -8.89 13.78 7.81
CA GLN A 79 -7.56 13.19 7.68
C GLN A 79 -7.63 11.71 8.09
N ALA A 80 -6.97 10.85 7.33
CA ALA A 80 -7.00 9.42 7.55
C ALA A 80 -5.59 8.82 7.51
N CYS A 81 -5.38 7.78 8.30
CA CYS A 81 -4.25 6.88 8.15
C CYS A 81 -4.75 5.61 7.47
N PHE A 82 -4.37 5.40 6.21
CA PHE A 82 -4.80 4.26 5.41
C PHE A 82 -3.64 3.29 5.18
N ILE A 83 -3.77 2.03 5.61
CA ILE A 83 -2.85 0.96 5.25
C ILE A 83 -3.56 -0.05 4.35
N GLY A 84 -3.23 -0.03 3.05
CA GLY A 84 -3.86 -0.85 2.02
C GLY A 84 -3.02 -2.07 1.64
N PHE A 85 -3.54 -3.27 1.88
CA PHE A 85 -2.92 -4.56 1.50
C PHE A 85 -3.48 -5.15 0.21
N MET A 86 -4.45 -4.47 -0.41
CA MET A 86 -5.09 -4.94 -1.64
C MET A 86 -4.15 -4.90 -2.85
N THR A 87 -3.33 -3.85 -2.99
CA THR A 87 -2.48 -3.68 -4.19
C THR A 87 -1.32 -4.66 -4.24
N GLU A 88 -0.79 -5.09 -3.09
CA GLU A 88 0.17 -6.21 -3.00
C GLU A 88 -0.47 -7.54 -3.42
N ASP A 89 -1.66 -7.87 -2.93
CA ASP A 89 -2.36 -9.11 -3.29
C ASP A 89 -2.74 -9.12 -4.78
N ILE A 90 -3.12 -7.97 -5.36
CA ILE A 90 -3.32 -7.82 -6.81
C ILE A 90 -2.01 -8.04 -7.56
N ALA A 91 -0.89 -7.49 -7.09
CA ALA A 91 0.42 -7.71 -7.72
C ALA A 91 0.78 -9.20 -7.76
N GLN A 92 0.52 -9.92 -6.67
CA GLN A 92 0.82 -11.36 -6.56
C GLN A 92 -0.10 -12.25 -7.40
N ARG A 93 -1.37 -11.86 -7.56
CA ARG A 93 -2.36 -12.67 -8.29
C ARG A 93 -2.42 -12.36 -9.78
N HIS A 94 -2.08 -11.13 -10.16
CA HIS A 94 -2.20 -10.64 -11.52
C HIS A 94 -0.84 -10.23 -12.08
N SER A 95 -0.35 -9.05 -11.71
CA SER A 95 0.97 -8.54 -12.09
C SER A 95 1.24 -7.22 -11.37
N LEU A 96 2.52 -6.84 -11.30
CA LEU A 96 2.90 -5.53 -10.76
C LEU A 96 2.36 -4.36 -11.61
N GLN A 97 2.31 -4.54 -12.94
CA GLN A 97 1.66 -3.58 -13.85
C GLN A 97 0.18 -3.37 -13.48
N LYS A 98 -0.56 -4.45 -13.16
CA LYS A 98 -1.95 -4.34 -12.75
C LYS A 98 -2.08 -3.59 -11.43
N ALA A 99 -1.18 -3.83 -10.48
CA ALA A 99 -1.15 -3.06 -9.23
C ALA A 99 -0.85 -1.57 -9.47
N SER A 100 0.09 -1.23 -10.35
CA SER A 100 0.38 0.15 -10.79
C SER A 100 -0.87 0.84 -11.36
N GLU A 101 -1.67 0.15 -12.18
CA GLU A 101 -2.95 0.69 -12.67
C GLU A 101 -3.94 1.00 -11.53
N ILE A 102 -3.97 0.17 -10.48
CA ILE A 102 -4.81 0.44 -9.30
C ILE A 102 -4.32 1.68 -8.54
N GLU A 103 -3.01 1.85 -8.37
CA GLU A 103 -2.43 3.05 -7.75
C GLU A 103 -2.79 4.32 -8.56
N LYS A 104 -2.78 4.23 -9.90
CA LYS A 104 -3.25 5.34 -10.76
C LYS A 104 -4.73 5.67 -10.55
N ILE A 105 -5.59 4.67 -10.34
CA ILE A 105 -7.00 4.90 -10.00
C ILE A 105 -7.10 5.62 -8.64
N TYR A 106 -6.35 5.16 -7.63
CA TYR A 106 -6.31 5.83 -6.32
C TYR A 106 -5.84 7.28 -6.43
N ASN A 107 -4.84 7.57 -7.28
CA ASN A 107 -4.36 8.93 -7.50
C ASN A 107 -5.43 9.91 -8.01
N THR A 108 -6.51 9.41 -8.64
CA THR A 108 -7.66 10.24 -9.04
C THR A 108 -8.72 10.44 -7.94
N LYS A 109 -8.59 9.71 -6.83
CA LYS A 109 -9.56 9.62 -5.71
C LYS A 109 -8.88 9.78 -4.35
N ARG A 110 -7.77 10.52 -4.30
CA ARG A 110 -6.95 10.69 -3.09
C ARG A 110 -7.80 11.22 -1.92
N ILE A 111 -7.58 10.66 -0.74
CA ILE A 111 -8.13 11.15 0.52
C ILE A 111 -7.10 12.03 1.24
N GLY A 112 -7.56 12.83 2.21
CA GLY A 112 -6.67 13.57 3.10
C GLY A 112 -5.94 12.63 4.09
N GLY A 113 -4.69 12.94 4.41
CA GLY A 113 -3.88 12.19 5.38
C GLY A 113 -2.75 11.41 4.71
N VAL A 114 -2.44 10.22 5.23
CA VAL A 114 -1.34 9.38 4.76
C VAL A 114 -1.83 8.01 4.30
N VAL A 115 -1.25 7.54 3.21
CA VAL A 115 -1.55 6.21 2.65
C VAL A 115 -0.27 5.39 2.54
N PHE A 116 -0.32 4.20 3.12
CA PHE A 116 0.74 3.21 3.03
C PHE A 116 0.27 2.04 2.18
N CYS A 117 1.00 1.77 1.10
CA CYS A 117 0.89 0.57 0.28
C CYS A 117 2.08 -0.35 0.59
N PRO A 118 1.94 -1.40 1.42
CA PRO A 118 3.02 -2.31 1.77
C PRO A 118 3.20 -3.41 0.71
N TYR A 119 4.43 -3.60 0.24
CA TYR A 119 4.81 -4.64 -0.72
C TYR A 119 5.93 -5.51 -0.15
N ASP A 120 5.76 -6.83 -0.29
CA ASP A 120 6.77 -7.82 0.13
C ASP A 120 7.96 -7.82 -0.82
N MET A 121 9.12 -7.36 -0.35
CA MET A 121 10.33 -7.35 -1.17
C MET A 121 10.74 -8.74 -1.66
N ARG A 122 10.44 -9.79 -0.89
CA ARG A 122 10.78 -11.17 -1.25
C ARG A 122 10.01 -11.65 -2.48
N LYS A 123 8.91 -10.97 -2.82
CA LYS A 123 8.07 -11.28 -3.98
C LYS A 123 8.29 -10.31 -5.14
N LEU A 124 8.99 -9.19 -4.90
CA LEU A 124 9.30 -8.21 -5.95
C LEU A 124 10.38 -8.69 -6.92
N ASN A 125 11.24 -9.63 -6.50
CA ASN A 125 12.24 -10.28 -7.34
C ASN A 125 11.65 -11.03 -8.56
N ASN A 126 10.36 -11.29 -8.57
CA ASN A 126 9.66 -11.94 -9.67
C ASN A 126 9.27 -10.96 -10.79
N PHE A 127 9.47 -9.65 -10.60
CA PHE A 127 9.11 -8.62 -11.57
C PHE A 127 10.34 -7.99 -12.20
N ASN A 128 10.17 -7.47 -13.41
CA ASN A 128 11.23 -6.76 -14.11
C ASN A 128 11.42 -5.33 -13.55
N PHE A 129 12.56 -4.72 -13.85
CA PHE A 129 12.85 -3.36 -13.38
C PHE A 129 11.87 -2.31 -13.90
N THR A 130 11.36 -2.43 -15.13
CA THR A 130 10.40 -1.48 -15.69
C THR A 130 9.14 -1.40 -14.84
N ASP A 131 8.56 -2.55 -14.48
CA ASP A 131 7.34 -2.61 -13.67
C ASP A 131 7.58 -2.07 -12.25
N ILE A 132 8.77 -2.35 -11.69
CA ILE A 132 9.15 -1.87 -10.35
C ILE A 132 9.31 -0.34 -10.36
N PHE A 133 9.97 0.22 -11.37
CA PHE A 133 10.11 1.68 -11.50
C PHE A 133 8.76 2.36 -11.76
N GLU A 134 7.89 1.77 -12.57
CA GLU A 134 6.55 2.31 -12.79
C GLU A 134 5.74 2.32 -11.48
N LEU A 135 5.83 1.26 -10.66
CA LEU A 135 5.21 1.25 -9.34
C LEU A 135 5.75 2.40 -8.47
N PHE A 136 7.06 2.59 -8.46
CA PHE A 136 7.73 3.63 -7.68
C PHE A 136 7.32 5.04 -8.11
N GLU A 137 7.16 5.30 -9.40
CA GLU A 137 6.71 6.58 -9.94
C GLU A 137 5.27 6.95 -9.54
N ASN A 138 4.45 5.98 -9.13
CA ASN A 138 3.08 6.23 -8.64
C ASN A 138 3.01 6.56 -7.14
N HIS A 139 4.13 6.54 -6.42
CA HIS A 139 4.22 6.79 -4.99
C HIS A 139 4.96 8.09 -4.69
N ASP A 140 4.46 8.84 -3.70
CA ASP A 140 5.08 10.11 -3.29
C ASP A 140 6.44 9.86 -2.59
N GLU A 141 6.53 8.81 -1.76
CA GLU A 141 7.76 8.40 -1.08
C GLU A 141 7.88 6.88 -0.99
N ILE A 142 9.13 6.40 -1.01
CA ILE A 142 9.43 4.97 -0.91
C ILE A 142 10.29 4.73 0.33
N PHE A 143 9.81 3.85 1.19
CA PHE A 143 10.55 3.40 2.37
C PHE A 143 10.75 1.90 2.34
N VAL A 144 11.89 1.46 2.87
CA VAL A 144 12.24 0.06 3.09
C VAL A 144 12.21 -0.24 4.59
N LEU A 145 11.43 -1.25 4.97
CA LEU A 145 11.35 -1.82 6.30
C LEU A 145 12.25 -3.05 6.35
N LYS A 146 13.34 -2.96 7.12
CA LYS A 146 14.25 -4.06 7.36
C LYS A 146 14.43 -4.23 8.86
N GLU A 147 14.06 -5.40 9.36
CA GLU A 147 14.09 -5.71 10.79
C GLU A 147 13.28 -4.70 11.63
N ASN A 148 13.94 -3.79 12.35
CA ASN A 148 13.31 -2.75 13.17
C ASN A 148 13.55 -1.33 12.64
N GLU A 149 14.19 -1.22 11.49
CA GLU A 149 14.64 0.03 10.90
C GLU A 149 13.81 0.42 9.68
N VAL A 150 13.73 1.73 9.45
CA VAL A 150 13.04 2.34 8.31
C VAL A 150 14.06 3.13 7.51
N TYR A 151 14.25 2.76 6.26
CA TYR A 151 15.14 3.44 5.32
C TYR A 151 14.30 4.19 4.29
N LYS A 152 14.67 5.41 3.93
CA LYS A 152 14.06 6.12 2.79
C LYS A 152 14.87 5.83 1.53
N LEU A 153 14.20 5.36 0.47
CA LEU A 153 14.78 5.15 -0.85
C LEU A 153 14.50 6.38 -1.72
N ASN A 154 15.56 7.01 -2.21
CA ASN A 154 15.46 8.10 -3.17
C ASN A 154 15.85 7.58 -4.56
N LEU A 155 15.05 7.92 -5.57
CA LEU A 155 15.28 7.54 -6.96
C LEU A 155 15.47 8.79 -7.79
N ASP A 156 16.71 9.02 -8.21
CA ASP A 156 17.07 10.15 -9.06
C ASP A 156 17.47 9.68 -10.45
N LYS A 157 16.76 10.16 -11.48
CA LYS A 157 17.18 9.94 -12.86
C LYS A 157 18.45 10.73 -13.13
N THR A 158 19.55 10.03 -13.34
CA THR A 158 20.84 10.63 -13.68
C THR A 158 21.23 10.33 -15.13
N ASN A 159 22.25 11.05 -15.63
CA ASN A 159 22.85 10.74 -16.92
C ASN A 159 24.11 9.88 -16.75
N HIS A 160 24.48 9.13 -17.79
CA HIS A 160 25.63 8.22 -17.74
C HIS A 160 26.96 8.93 -17.44
N ALA A 161 27.11 10.20 -17.85
CA ALA A 161 28.35 10.94 -17.63
C ALA A 161 28.62 11.22 -16.13
N LYS A 162 27.56 11.41 -15.33
CA LYS A 162 27.67 11.59 -13.87
C LYS A 162 28.14 10.34 -13.12
N LEU A 163 28.22 9.17 -13.75
CA LEU A 163 28.75 7.95 -13.11
C LEU A 163 30.28 7.95 -13.01
N PHE A 164 30.96 8.83 -13.75
CA PHE A 164 32.41 8.91 -13.84
C PHE A 164 32.99 10.19 -13.22
N LEU A 165 32.15 10.99 -12.55
CA LEU A 165 32.50 12.24 -11.87
C LEU A 165 32.21 12.08 -10.37
#